data_AF-A0A6C0D497-F1
#
_entry.id   AF-A0A6C0D497-F1
#
_cell.length_a   1.000
_cell.length_b   1.000
_cell.length_c   1.000
_cell.angle_alpha   90.00
_cell.angle_beta   90.00
_cell.angle_gamma   90.00
#
_symmetry.space_group_name_H-M   'P 1'
#
loop_
_entity.id
_entity.type
_entity.pdbx_description
1 polymer ?
#
loop_
_entity_poly.entity_id
_entity_poly.type
_entity_poly.pdbx_seq_one_letter_code
_entity_poly.pdbx_strand_id
1 'polypeptide(L)'
;MTIAYALGVLGKSLFQIPIDRDAACNATIMSFGGSDSYLPMGQVIISYTFWYFIYCIIVNGFVIGNIGMIIFFSILTLSDMAWNKYNNCFPLQSILVALIVGAGLGLAAGAAIDAISDRKYLYFFNGITGKSSAIDSCSAPSKQKFKCNVTQGGIIP
;
A
#
# COMPACT_ATOMS: atom_id res chain seq x y z
N MET A 1 17.68 -18.03 32.88
CA MET A 1 18.55 -18.16 31.69
C MET A 1 17.93 -19.03 30.58
N THR A 2 16.91 -19.84 30.89
CA THR A 2 16.33 -20.85 29.98
C THR A 2 15.25 -20.31 29.02
N ILE A 3 14.53 -19.25 29.39
CA ILE A 3 13.43 -18.69 28.57
C ILE A 3 13.97 -17.90 27.35
N ALA A 4 15.08 -17.17 27.52
CA ALA A 4 15.72 -16.42 26.43
C ALA A 4 16.32 -17.35 25.36
N TYR A 5 16.84 -18.51 25.75
CA TYR A 5 17.31 -19.54 24.83
C TYR A 5 16.13 -20.21 24.10
N ALA A 6 15.03 -20.51 24.79
CA ALA A 6 13.84 -21.08 24.16
C ALA A 6 13.19 -20.12 23.14
N LEU A 7 13.10 -18.83 23.44
CA LEU A 7 12.64 -17.80 22.50
C LEU A 7 13.61 -17.61 21.31
N GLY A 8 14.92 -17.66 21.56
CA GLY A 8 15.94 -17.58 20.51
C GLY A 8 15.98 -18.80 19.59
N VAL A 9 15.63 -19.98 20.10
CA VAL A 9 15.53 -21.21 19.31
C VAL A 9 14.20 -21.24 18.54
N LEU A 10 13.07 -20.90 19.17
CA LEU A 10 11.77 -20.86 18.50
C LEU A 10 11.75 -19.85 17.34
N GLY A 11 12.36 -18.67 17.54
CA GLY A 11 12.50 -17.65 16.51
C GLY A 11 13.41 -18.08 15.35
N LYS A 12 14.43 -18.92 15.61
CA LYS A 12 15.27 -19.51 14.56
C LYS A 12 14.55 -20.62 13.81
N SER A 13 13.77 -21.46 14.49
CA SER A 13 13.04 -22.57 13.86
C SER A 13 11.78 -22.15 13.10
N LEU A 14 11.14 -21.03 13.45
CA LEU A 14 10.05 -20.45 12.64
C LEU A 14 10.54 -19.79 11.35
N PHE A 15 11.84 -19.46 11.27
CA PHE A 15 12.43 -18.74 10.13
C PHE A 15 13.36 -19.61 9.27
N GLN A 16 13.77 -20.79 9.74
CA GLN A 16 14.56 -21.77 8.97
C GLN A 16 13.68 -22.91 8.45
N ILE A 17 12.69 -22.58 7.61
CA ILE A 17 12.33 -23.56 6.57
C ILE A 17 13.53 -23.51 5.60
N PRO A 18 14.17 -24.63 5.24
CA PRO A 18 15.19 -24.63 4.20
C PRO A 18 14.50 -24.30 2.87
N ILE A 19 14.31 -23.02 2.61
CA ILE A 19 13.79 -22.53 1.36
C ILE A 19 14.99 -22.46 0.42
N ASP A 20 14.90 -23.22 -0.67
CA ASP A 20 15.81 -23.11 -1.80
C ASP A 20 16.00 -21.62 -2.15
N ARG A 21 17.24 -21.18 -2.41
CA ARG A 21 17.51 -19.74 -2.67
C ARG A 21 16.60 -19.20 -3.78
N ASP A 22 16.38 -19.98 -4.83
CA ASP A 22 15.54 -19.56 -5.95
C ASP A 22 14.07 -19.52 -5.52
N ALA A 23 13.62 -20.46 -4.69
CA ALA A 23 12.31 -20.39 -4.07
C ALA A 23 12.16 -19.17 -3.13
N ALA A 24 13.21 -18.79 -2.37
CA ALA A 24 13.18 -17.64 -1.47
C ALA A 24 13.16 -16.31 -2.22
N CYS A 25 13.90 -16.22 -3.33
CA CYS A 25 13.93 -15.03 -4.18
C CYS A 25 12.66 -14.90 -5.04
N ASN A 26 12.05 -16.02 -5.42
CA ASN A 26 10.74 -16.03 -6.08
C ASN A 26 9.57 -15.86 -5.10
N ALA A 27 9.78 -15.97 -3.79
CA ALA A 27 8.79 -15.76 -2.73
C ALA A 27 8.87 -14.36 -2.09
N THR A 28 9.44 -13.39 -2.78
CA THR A 28 9.39 -11.98 -2.38
C THR A 28 7.94 -11.48 -2.28
N ILE A 29 7.72 -10.41 -1.50
CA ILE A 29 6.38 -9.89 -1.18
C ILE A 29 5.56 -9.59 -2.44
N MET A 30 6.25 -9.19 -3.52
CA MET A 30 5.72 -9.13 -4.87
C MET A 30 6.74 -9.72 -5.85
N SER A 31 6.50 -10.97 -6.27
CA SER A 31 7.34 -11.67 -7.23
C SER A 31 6.95 -11.31 -8.65
N PHE A 32 7.75 -10.45 -9.29
CA PHE A 32 7.66 -10.10 -10.70
C PHE A 32 9.05 -10.15 -11.31
N GLY A 33 9.25 -11.04 -12.28
CA GLY A 33 10.58 -11.36 -12.80
C GLY A 33 11.32 -12.31 -11.85
N GLY A 34 11.85 -13.41 -12.39
CA GLY A 34 12.58 -14.40 -11.60
C GLY A 34 13.93 -13.89 -11.09
N SER A 35 14.71 -14.81 -10.52
CA SER A 35 16.09 -14.62 -10.05
C SER A 35 17.07 -14.02 -11.07
N ASP A 36 16.70 -13.99 -12.35
CA ASP A 36 17.50 -13.45 -13.46
C ASP A 36 17.29 -11.94 -13.69
N SER A 37 16.40 -11.30 -12.93
CA SER A 37 16.18 -9.86 -13.03
C SER A 37 17.36 -9.10 -12.42
N TYR A 38 17.79 -7.99 -13.03
CA TYR A 38 18.88 -7.16 -12.46
C TYR A 38 18.42 -6.26 -11.30
N LEU A 39 17.11 -6.04 -11.18
CA LEU A 39 16.47 -5.20 -10.17
C LEU A 39 15.34 -5.96 -9.47
N PRO A 40 15.18 -5.82 -8.14
CA PRO A 40 14.04 -6.36 -7.43
C PRO A 40 12.76 -5.58 -7.79
N MET A 41 11.95 -6.12 -8.71
CA MET A 41 10.73 -5.43 -9.16
C MET A 41 9.69 -5.28 -8.05
N GLY A 42 9.60 -6.25 -7.12
CA GLY A 42 8.76 -6.12 -5.94
C GLY A 42 9.07 -4.85 -5.15
N GLN A 43 10.35 -4.59 -4.89
CA GLN A 43 10.80 -3.36 -4.23
C GLN A 43 10.42 -2.09 -5.01
N VAL A 44 10.50 -2.11 -6.35
CA VAL A 44 10.07 -0.98 -7.20
C VAL A 44 8.57 -0.72 -7.03
N ILE A 45 7.74 -1.77 -7.08
CA ILE A 45 6.28 -1.64 -6.98
C ILE A 45 5.85 -1.18 -5.58
N ILE A 46 6.44 -1.73 -4.52
CA ILE A 46 6.17 -1.29 -3.13
C ILE A 46 6.55 0.20 -3.00
N SER A 47 7.76 0.56 -3.44
CA SER A 47 8.27 1.93 -3.33
C SER A 47 7.41 2.90 -4.15
N TYR A 48 7.07 2.55 -5.38
CA TYR A 48 6.14 3.33 -6.23
C TYR A 48 4.82 3.59 -5.52
N THR A 49 4.19 2.52 -5.01
CA THR A 49 2.89 2.61 -4.36
C THR A 49 2.96 3.47 -3.10
N PHE A 50 3.99 3.27 -2.28
CA PHE A 50 4.19 4.04 -1.05
C PHE A 50 4.36 5.53 -1.35
N TRP A 51 5.26 5.88 -2.28
CA TRP A 51 5.56 7.27 -2.60
C TRP A 51 4.43 7.98 -3.35
N TYR A 52 3.68 7.25 -4.19
CA TYR A 52 2.42 7.73 -4.76
C TYR A 52 1.43 8.13 -3.66
N PHE A 53 1.20 7.25 -2.68
CA PHE A 53 0.29 7.56 -1.57
C PHE A 53 0.81 8.69 -0.68
N ILE A 54 2.10 8.71 -0.37
CA ILE A 54 2.72 9.78 0.43
C ILE A 54 2.51 11.14 -0.24
N TYR A 55 2.71 11.23 -1.56
CA TYR A 55 2.46 12.46 -2.30
C TYR A 55 1.02 12.96 -2.08
N CYS A 56 0.03 12.10 -2.34
CA CYS A 56 -1.38 12.45 -2.18
C CYS A 56 -1.74 12.81 -0.73
N ILE A 57 -1.22 12.08 0.26
CA ILE A 57 -1.50 12.30 1.68
C ILE A 57 -0.95 13.66 2.15
N ILE A 58 0.27 14.00 1.76
CA ILE A 58 0.94 15.25 2.18
C ILE A 58 0.27 16.45 1.51
N VAL A 59 0.10 16.41 0.18
CA VAL A 59 -0.46 17.53 -0.60
C VAL A 59 -1.88 17.88 -0.16
N ASN A 60 -2.67 16.89 0.26
CA ASN A 60 -4.05 17.08 0.70
C ASN A 60 -4.21 17.22 2.23
N GLY A 61 -3.12 17.16 3.01
CA GLY A 61 -3.17 17.34 4.47
C GLY A 61 -3.84 16.18 5.24
N PHE A 62 -3.88 14.96 4.69
CA PHE A 62 -4.56 13.81 5.28
C PHE A 62 -3.65 12.88 6.09
N VAL A 63 -2.51 13.39 6.59
CA VAL A 63 -1.49 12.60 7.28
C VAL A 63 -2.05 11.82 8.47
N ILE A 64 -2.82 12.49 9.34
CA ILE A 64 -3.35 11.91 10.57
C ILE A 64 -4.33 10.75 10.27
N GLY A 65 -5.20 10.94 9.28
CA GLY A 65 -6.18 9.92 8.88
C GLY A 65 -5.57 8.68 8.21
N ASN A 66 -4.34 8.78 7.72
CA ASN A 66 -3.68 7.74 6.94
C ASN A 66 -2.39 7.21 7.61
N ILE A 67 -2.19 7.49 8.91
CA ILE A 67 -0.98 7.06 9.62
C ILE A 67 -0.79 5.53 9.58
N GLY A 68 -1.88 4.76 9.62
CA GLY A 68 -1.84 3.30 9.49
C GLY A 68 -1.26 2.84 8.15
N MET A 69 -1.61 3.52 7.05
CA MET A 69 -1.06 3.25 5.72
C MET A 69 0.44 3.57 5.67
N ILE A 70 0.85 4.71 6.24
CA ILE A 70 2.26 5.11 6.28
C ILE A 70 3.09 4.07 7.05
N ILE A 71 2.61 3.64 8.21
CA ILE A 71 3.28 2.62 9.02
C ILE A 71 3.34 1.28 8.27
N PHE A 72 2.21 0.84 7.70
CA PHE A 72 2.12 -0.42 6.96
C PHE A 72 3.12 -0.47 5.80
N PHE A 73 3.13 0.53 4.92
CA PHE A 73 4.04 0.56 3.78
C PHE A 73 5.50 0.75 4.19
N SER A 74 5.78 1.45 5.30
CA SER A 74 7.13 1.56 5.84
C SER A 74 7.66 0.19 6.29
N ILE A 75 6.84 -0.56 7.04
CA ILE A 75 7.18 -1.92 7.48
C ILE A 75 7.32 -2.84 6.27
N LEU A 76 6.40 -2.76 5.30
CA LEU A 76 6.40 -3.59 4.09
C LEU A 76 7.68 -3.38 3.27
N THR A 77 8.06 -2.11 3.04
CA THR A 77 9.27 -1.73 2.30
C THR A 77 10.52 -2.25 3.01
N LEU A 78 10.63 -2.04 4.33
CA LEU A 78 11.79 -2.51 5.10
C LEU A 78 11.86 -4.04 5.15
N SER A 79 10.71 -4.71 5.24
CA SER A 79 10.63 -6.17 5.25
C SER A 79 11.08 -6.76 3.92
N ASP A 80 10.67 -6.19 2.78
CA ASP A 80 11.12 -6.64 1.46
C ASP A 80 12.63 -6.42 1.26
N MET A 81 13.16 -5.28 1.70
CA MET A 81 14.61 -5.01 1.69
C MET A 81 15.37 -6.01 2.56
N ALA A 82 14.88 -6.27 3.77
CA ALA A 82 15.50 -7.21 4.70
C ALA A 82 15.46 -8.64 4.15
N TRP A 83 14.35 -9.05 3.53
CA TRP A 83 14.20 -10.36 2.89
C TRP A 83 15.17 -10.56 1.74
N ASN A 84 15.24 -9.58 0.82
CA ASN A 84 16.15 -9.61 -0.33
C ASN A 84 17.62 -9.66 0.12
N LYS A 85 17.97 -8.94 1.19
CA LYS A 85 19.33 -8.92 1.73
C LYS A 85 19.68 -10.21 2.49
N TYR A 86 18.77 -10.73 3.31
CA TYR A 86 19.00 -11.94 4.10
C TYR A 86 19.18 -13.17 3.21
N ASN A 87 18.37 -13.29 2.16
CA ASN A 87 18.42 -14.42 1.22
C ASN A 87 19.44 -14.24 0.08
N ASN A 88 20.22 -13.16 0.08
CA ASN A 88 21.20 -12.84 -0.98
C ASN A 88 20.58 -12.90 -2.38
N CYS A 89 19.36 -12.40 -2.53
CA CYS A 89 18.66 -12.33 -3.81
C CYS A 89 19.23 -11.22 -4.68
N PHE A 90 19.48 -10.05 -4.08
CA PHE A 90 20.00 -8.88 -4.78
C PHE A 90 21.10 -8.18 -3.96
N PRO A 91 22.10 -7.58 -4.62
CA PRO A 91 23.05 -6.73 -3.92
C PRO A 91 22.34 -5.48 -3.38
N LEU A 92 22.84 -4.93 -2.25
CA LEU A 92 22.23 -3.78 -1.59
C LEU A 92 22.09 -2.57 -2.54
N GLN A 93 23.03 -2.41 -3.47
CA GLN A 93 23.00 -1.35 -4.48
C GLN A 93 21.74 -1.46 -5.37
N SER A 94 21.42 -2.65 -5.88
CA SER A 94 20.20 -2.86 -6.69
C SER A 94 18.93 -2.59 -5.90
N ILE A 95 18.91 -2.95 -4.61
CA ILE A 95 17.77 -2.67 -3.71
C ILE A 95 17.57 -1.16 -3.54
N LEU A 96 18.65 -0.40 -3.32
CA LEU A 96 18.59 1.05 -3.17
C LEU A 96 18.19 1.74 -4.49
N VAL A 97 18.71 1.28 -5.62
CA VAL A 97 18.31 1.79 -6.94
C VAL A 97 16.82 1.52 -7.18
N ALA A 98 16.33 0.32 -6.88
CA ALA A 98 14.90 -0.01 -6.99
C ALA A 98 14.03 0.89 -6.10
N LEU A 99 14.47 1.18 -4.87
CA LEU A 99 13.79 2.10 -3.97
C LEU A 99 13.70 3.50 -4.59
N ILE A 100 14.80 4.05 -5.10
CA ILE A 100 14.87 5.39 -5.70
C ILE A 100 14.02 5.47 -6.98
N VAL A 101 14.11 4.47 -7.86
CA VAL A 101 13.33 4.42 -9.11
C VAL A 101 11.84 4.37 -8.80
N GLY A 102 11.42 3.46 -7.91
CA GLY A 102 10.03 3.39 -7.49
C GLY A 102 9.55 4.70 -6.85
N ALA A 103 10.36 5.30 -5.98
CA ALA A 103 10.03 6.57 -5.33
C ALA A 103 9.83 7.71 -6.34
N GLY A 104 10.78 7.86 -7.26
CA GLY A 104 10.71 8.88 -8.32
C GLY A 104 9.48 8.71 -9.20
N LEU A 105 9.20 7.48 -9.63
CA LEU A 105 8.01 7.18 -10.44
C LEU A 105 6.70 7.41 -9.67
N GLY A 106 6.66 7.04 -8.39
CA GLY A 106 5.49 7.22 -7.53
C GLY A 106 5.17 8.69 -7.29
N LEU A 107 6.20 9.49 -6.95
CA LEU A 107 6.08 10.93 -6.82
C LEU A 107 5.68 11.60 -8.13
N ALA A 108 6.30 11.22 -9.25
CA ALA A 108 5.98 11.76 -10.56
C ALA A 108 4.54 11.44 -10.98
N ALA A 109 4.07 10.20 -10.75
CA ALA A 109 2.70 9.81 -11.02
C ALA A 109 1.71 10.58 -10.14
N GLY A 110 2.00 10.73 -8.84
CA GLY A 110 1.19 11.53 -7.92
C GLY A 110 1.07 12.98 -8.39
N ALA A 111 2.19 13.60 -8.76
CA ALA A 111 2.22 14.96 -9.28
C ALA A 111 1.50 15.12 -10.62
N ALA A 112 1.68 14.18 -11.54
CA ALA A 112 0.98 14.18 -12.82
C ALA A 112 -0.54 14.10 -12.62
N ILE A 113 -1.01 13.25 -11.71
CA ILE A 113 -2.43 13.10 -11.41
C ILE A 113 -3.00 14.37 -10.75
N ASP A 114 -2.29 14.97 -9.80
CA ASP A 114 -2.72 16.24 -9.16
C ASP A 114 -2.78 17.39 -10.17
N ALA A 115 -1.89 17.40 -11.17
CA ALA A 115 -1.90 18.41 -12.23
C ALA A 115 -3.07 18.27 -13.21
N ILE A 116 -3.62 17.06 -13.39
CA ILE A 116 -4.66 16.77 -14.38
C ILE A 116 -6.06 16.77 -13.73
N SER A 117 -6.16 16.54 -12.42
CA SER A 117 -7.44 16.32 -11.74
C SER A 117 -7.88 17.52 -10.90
N ASP A 118 -8.98 18.17 -11.30
CA ASP A 118 -9.65 19.20 -10.50
C ASP A 118 -10.30 18.63 -9.20
N ARG A 119 -10.36 17.30 -9.05
CA ARG A 119 -11.00 16.59 -7.93
C ARG A 119 -9.95 15.94 -7.03
N LYS A 120 -9.24 16.77 -6.27
CA LYS A 120 -8.23 16.35 -5.28
C LYS A 120 -8.74 15.36 -4.22
N TYR A 121 -10.06 15.33 -4.00
CA TYR A 121 -10.74 14.61 -2.93
C TYR A 121 -11.19 13.17 -3.25
N LEU A 122 -10.99 12.68 -4.48
CA LEU A 122 -11.46 11.35 -4.90
C LEU A 122 -10.48 10.21 -4.58
N TYR A 123 -9.25 10.52 -4.17
CA TYR A 123 -8.17 9.53 -4.09
C TYR A 123 -8.03 8.85 -2.72
N PHE A 124 -8.71 9.35 -1.68
CA PHE A 124 -8.58 8.84 -0.32
C PHE A 124 -9.91 8.87 0.43
N PHE A 125 -10.08 7.97 1.40
CA PHE A 125 -11.15 8.06 2.38
C PHE A 125 -11.07 9.42 3.06
N ASN A 126 -11.98 10.33 2.72
CA ASN A 126 -12.09 11.62 3.38
C ASN A 126 -12.34 11.35 4.87
N GLY A 127 -11.30 11.50 5.69
CA GLY A 127 -11.44 11.54 7.13
C GLY A 127 -12.40 12.66 7.46
N ILE A 128 -13.60 12.32 7.92
CA ILE A 128 -14.59 13.28 8.39
C ILE A 128 -14.09 13.82 9.73
N THR A 129 -13.05 14.65 9.69
CA THR A 129 -12.51 15.35 10.85
C THR A 129 -12.09 16.75 10.41
N GLY A 130 -13.04 17.68 10.48
CA GLY A 130 -12.74 19.11 10.61
C GLY A 130 -13.07 20.00 9.42
N LYS A 131 -14.11 20.82 9.61
CA LYS A 131 -14.47 22.10 8.94
C LYS A 131 -14.76 22.12 7.42
N SER A 132 -14.29 21.16 6.62
CA SER A 132 -14.70 21.03 5.21
C SER A 132 -15.83 20.01 5.00
N SER A 133 -16.37 19.45 6.08
CA SER A 133 -17.56 18.58 6.09
C SER A 133 -18.86 19.28 5.67
N ALA A 134 -18.82 20.54 5.21
CA ALA A 134 -19.98 21.25 4.70
C ALA A 134 -20.07 21.25 3.16
N ILE A 135 -19.01 20.89 2.44
CA ILE A 135 -18.99 20.95 0.96
C ILE A 135 -19.13 19.55 0.33
N ASP A 136 -18.54 18.51 0.93
CA ASP A 136 -18.60 17.12 0.42
C ASP A 136 -19.28 16.13 1.39
N SER A 137 -20.14 16.61 2.29
CA SER A 137 -21.13 15.73 2.92
C SER A 137 -22.42 15.80 2.10
N CYS A 138 -22.63 14.83 1.22
CA CYS A 138 -23.98 14.61 0.71
C CYS A 138 -24.85 14.26 1.92
N SER A 139 -25.71 15.18 2.36
CA SER A 139 -26.68 14.87 3.40
C SER A 139 -27.58 13.77 2.86
N ALA A 140 -27.49 12.56 3.40
CA ALA A 140 -28.50 11.55 3.14
C ALA A 140 -29.84 12.15 3.57
N PRO A 141 -30.79 12.40 2.66
CA PRO A 141 -32.03 13.07 3.01
C PRO A 141 -32.75 12.20 4.04
N SER A 142 -32.94 12.73 5.25
CA SER A 142 -33.56 12.02 6.38
C SER A 142 -35.02 11.61 6.12
N LYS A 143 -35.61 12.12 5.03
CA LYS A 143 -36.95 11.81 4.56
C LYS A 143 -36.91 11.48 3.07
N GLN A 144 -36.58 10.23 2.74
CA GLN A 144 -36.80 9.71 1.40
C GLN A 144 -38.29 9.39 1.25
N LYS A 145 -39.03 10.19 0.48
CA LYS A 145 -40.39 9.81 0.07
C LYS A 145 -40.28 8.92 -1.16
N PHE A 146 -40.32 7.60 -0.95
CA PHE A 146 -40.48 6.66 -2.05
C PHE A 146 -41.87 6.84 -2.66
N LYS A 147 -41.93 7.20 -3.95
CA LYS A 147 -43.19 7.20 -4.69
C LYS A 147 -43.48 5.76 -5.10
N CYS A 148 -44.35 5.08 -4.37
CA CYS A 148 -44.90 3.80 -4.83
C CYS A 148 -45.76 4.09 -6.06
N ASN A 149 -45.25 3.76 -7.24
CA ASN A 149 -46.09 3.71 -8.44
C ASN A 149 -46.74 2.33 -8.44
N VAL A 150 -47.88 2.21 -7.76
CA VAL A 150 -48.72 1.02 -7.87
C VAL A 150 -49.42 1.07 -9.23
N THR A 151 -48.93 0.29 -10.19
CA THR A 151 -49.79 -0.12 -11.30
C THR A 151 -50.94 -0.91 -10.68
N GLN A 152 -52.17 -0.41 -10.84
CA GLN A 152 -53.37 -1.13 -10.42
C GLN A 152 -53.40 -2.46 -11.17
N GLY A 153 -52.95 -3.54 -10.53
CA GLY A 153 -52.87 -4.87 -11.16
C GLY A 153 -51.70 -5.76 -10.76
N GLY A 154 -50.78 -5.34 -9.87
CA GLY A 154 -49.92 -6.26 -9.11
C GLY A 154 -49.24 -7.39 -9.89
N ILE A 155 -48.40 -7.07 -10.89
CA ILE A 155 -47.37 -7.99 -11.40
C ILE A 155 -46.11 -7.15 -11.68
N ILE A 156 -45.01 -7.53 -11.04
CA ILE A 156 -43.67 -6.94 -11.19
C ILE A 156 -42.92 -7.81 -12.22
N PRO A 157 -42.35 -7.25 -13.31
CA PRO A 157 -41.39 -7.97 -14.14
C PRO A 157 -40.03 -8.13 -13.45
#